data_AF-A0A850PI20-F1
#
_entry.id   AF-A0A850PI20-F1
#
_cell.length_a   1.000
_cell.length_b   1.000
_cell.length_c   1.000
_cell.angle_alpha   90.00
_cell.angle_beta   90.00
_cell.angle_gamma   90.00
#
_symmetry.space_group_name_H-M   'P 1'
#
loop_
_entity.id
_entity.type
_entity.pdbx_description
1 polymer ?
#
loop_
_entity_poly.entity_id
_entity_poly.type
_entity_poly.pdbx_seq_one_letter_code
_entity_poly.pdbx_strand_id
1 'polypeptide(L)' 'GLSPEDAGRLREGAARLSAPERMGRLFKVVALRAPGLAPLPGFGDEG' A
#
# COMPACT_ATOMS: atom_id res chain seq x y z
N GLY A 1 -21.54 -16.58 0.22
CA GLY A 1 -20.29 -16.62 0.97
C GLY A 1 -19.15 -16.68 -0.03
N LEU A 2 -18.06 -15.94 0.19
CA LEU A 2 -16.88 -16.03 -0.67
C LEU A 2 -16.36 -17.47 -0.66
N SER A 3 -16.09 -18.03 -1.83
CA SER A 3 -15.52 -19.36 -1.93
C SER A 3 -14.07 -19.36 -1.41
N PRO A 4 -13.51 -20.52 -1.03
CA PRO A 4 -12.09 -20.63 -0.70
C PRO A 4 -11.18 -20.11 -1.83
N GLU A 5 -11.58 -20.29 -3.09
CA GLU A 5 -10.86 -19.79 -4.26
C GLU A 5 -10.82 -18.26 -4.29
N ASP A 6 -11.96 -17.60 -4.04
CA ASP A 6 -12.02 -16.14 -3.99
C ASP A 6 -11.13 -15.57 -2.88
N ALA A 7 -11.12 -16.23 -1.71
CA ALA A 7 -10.23 -15.86 -0.63
C ALA A 7 -8.75 -16.05 -1.00
N GLY A 8 -8.42 -17.06 -1.80
CA GLY A 8 -7.08 -17.26 -2.36
C GLY A 8 -6.66 -16.11 -3.27
N ARG A 9 -7.52 -15.74 -4.23
CA ARG A 9 -7.27 -14.66 -5.18
C ARG A 9 -7.06 -13.31 -4.49
N LEU A 10 -7.84 -13.02 -3.45
CA LEU A 10 -7.69 -11.79 -2.66
C LEU A 10 -6.34 -11.72 -1.94
N ARG A 11 -5.91 -12.81 -1.30
CA ARG A 11 -4.60 -12.87 -0.61
C ARG A 11 -3.45 -12.70 -1.59
N GLU A 12 -3.51 -13.36 -2.74
CA GLU A 12 -2.51 -13.24 -3.79
C GLU A 12 -2.45 -11.81 -4.34
N GLY A 13 -3.61 -11.20 -4.60
CA GLY A 13 -3.71 -9.81 -5.03
C GLY A 13 -3.08 -8.84 -4.03
N ALA A 14 -3.38 -9.01 -2.74
CA ALA A 14 -2.78 -8.20 -1.68
C ALA A 14 -1.25 -8.37 -1.65
N ALA A 15 -0.74 -9.61 -1.68
CA ALA A 15 0.69 -9.88 -1.69
C ALA A 15 1.38 -9.28 -2.92
N ARG A 16 0.75 -9.31 -4.10
CA ARG A 16 1.31 -8.69 -5.30
C ARG A 16 1.53 -7.19 -5.14
N LEU A 17 0.58 -6.50 -4.50
CA LEU A 17 0.61 -5.06 -4.32
C LEU A 17 1.60 -4.61 -3.24
N SER A 18 1.74 -5.37 -2.14
CA SER A 18 2.48 -4.91 -0.96
C SER A 18 3.81 -5.62 -0.71
N ALA A 19 4.05 -6.82 -1.26
CA ALA A 19 5.25 -7.58 -0.95
C ALA A 19 6.52 -6.86 -1.48
N PRO A 20 7.62 -6.81 -0.69
CA PRO A 20 8.84 -6.10 -1.07
C PRO A 20 9.49 -6.61 -2.36
N GLU A 21 9.43 -7.92 -2.61
CA GLU A 21 9.94 -8.59 -3.80
C GLU A 21 9.03 -8.44 -5.03
N ARG A 22 7.86 -7.81 -4.86
CA ARG A 22 6.90 -7.50 -5.92
C ARG A 22 6.71 -5.99 -6.03
N MET A 23 5.46 -5.50 -6.08
CA MET A 23 5.22 -4.07 -6.29
C MET A 23 5.56 -3.23 -5.05
N GLY A 24 5.61 -3.80 -3.85
CA GLY A 24 5.74 -3.05 -2.60
C GLY A 24 7.02 -2.22 -2.49
N ARG A 25 8.14 -2.67 -3.07
CA ARG A 25 9.38 -1.87 -3.15
C ARG A 25 9.57 -1.20 -4.50
N LEU A 26 9.03 -1.77 -5.57
CA LEU A 26 9.25 -1.30 -6.93
C LEU A 26 8.39 -0.09 -7.28
N PHE A 27 7.13 -0.07 -6.83
CA PHE A 27 6.25 1.09 -6.98
C PHE A 27 6.57 2.15 -5.94
N LYS A 28 6.62 3.40 -6.38
CA LYS A 28 6.86 4.57 -5.53
C LYS A 28 5.64 5.46 -5.54
N VAL A 29 5.32 6.02 -4.39
CA VAL A 29 4.22 6.97 -4.23
C VAL A 29 4.82 8.27 -3.71
N VAL A 30 4.41 9.38 -4.31
CA VAL A 30 4.86 10.73 -3.93
C VAL A 30 3.61 11.54 -3.63
N ALA A 31 3.67 12.33 -2.55
CA ALA A 31 2.58 13.19 -2.14
C ALA A 31 3.08 14.63 -1.97
N LEU A 32 2.23 15.59 -2.35
CA LEU A 32 2.50 17.02 -2.27
C LEU A 32 1.47 17.67 -1.37
N ARG A 33 1.90 18.63 -0.55
CA ARG A 33 1.05 19.40 0.36
C ARG A 33 1.47 20.87 0.39
N ALA A 34 0.52 21.75 0.72
CA ALA A 34 0.84 23.15 0.96
C ALA A 34 1.69 23.31 2.23
N PRO A 35 2.59 24.33 2.28
CA PRO A 35 3.32 24.67 3.50
C PRO A 35 2.40 24.96 4.69
N GLY A 36 2.81 24.60 5.89
CA GLY A 36 2.07 24.88 7.14
C GLY A 36 0.90 23.95 7.46
N LEU A 37 0.55 23.01 6.57
CA LEU A 37 -0.45 21.98 6.88
C LEU A 37 0.11 20.89 7.80
N ALA A 38 -0.72 19.93 8.21
CA ALA A 38 -0.26 18.72 8.88
C ALA A 38 0.46 17.76 7.90
N PRO A 39 1.30 16.82 8.39
CA PRO A 39 1.85 15.73 7.58
C PRO A 39 0.75 14.88 6.93
N LEU A 40 1.05 14.29 5.77
CA LEU A 40 0.11 13.39 5.09
C LEU A 40 0.24 11.97 5.68
N PRO A 41 -0.87 11.31 6.05
CA PRO A 41 -0.84 9.94 6.56
C PRO A 41 -0.10 9.00 5.60
N GLY A 42 0.83 8.19 6.12
CA GLY A 42 1.65 7.29 5.32
C GLY A 42 2.77 7.95 4.49
N PHE A 43 3.03 9.25 4.65
CA PHE A 43 4.11 10.00 3.97
C PHE A 43 4.94 10.90 4.90
N GLY A 44 4.74 10.83 6.22
CA GLY A 44 5.52 11.56 7.22
C GLY A 44 6.36 10.63 8.10
N ASP A 45 7.20 11.20 8.96
CA ASP A 45 7.89 10.46 10.03
C ASP A 45 6.85 10.02 11.06
N GLU A 46 6.33 8.80 10.90
CA GLU A 46 5.72 8.09 12.02
C GLU A 46 6.89 7.67 12.91
N GLY A 47 6.91 8.17 14.15
CA GLY A 47 8.04 8.04 15.08
C GLY A 47 8.50 6.61 15.33
#